data_AF-A0A2S9FMV9-F1
#
_entry.id   AF-A0A2S9FMV9-F1
#
_cell.length_a   1.000
_cell.length_b   1.000
_cell.length_c   1.000
_cell.angle_alpha   90.00
_cell.angle_beta   90.00
_cell.angle_gamma   90.00
#
_symmetry.space_group_name_H-M   'P 1'
#
loop_
_entity.id
_entity.type
_entity.pdbx_description
1 polymer ?
#
loop_
_entity_poly.entity_id
_entity_poly.type
_entity_poly.pdbx_seq_one_letter_code
_entity_poly.pdbx_strand_id
1 'polypeptide(L)' 'MYLHTQQLINEIAVDEPDPAAANALQEGLGGQFGEMRTMMQYLFQSMNFRGDAASKPYRDLLQGVGTEEISHVELIGTTI' A
#
# COMPACT_ATOMS: atom_id res chain seq x y z
N MET A 1 -12.50 4.79 -9.56
CA MET A 1 -12.93 5.72 -8.49
C MET A 1 -12.40 5.15 -7.19
N TYR A 2 -11.82 5.99 -6.34
CA TYR A 2 -11.40 5.61 -4.99
C TYR A 2 -12.27 6.35 -3.98
N LEU A 3 -12.45 5.75 -2.82
CA LEU A 3 -13.06 6.37 -1.64
C LEU A 3 -12.00 6.33 -0.54
N HIS A 4 -11.99 7.34 0.32
CA HIS A 4 -11.12 7.39 1.49
C HIS A 4 -11.99 7.47 2.74
N THR A 5 -11.58 6.72 3.76
CA THR A 5 -12.16 6.77 5.10
C THR A 5 -11.09 7.23 6.05
N GLN A 6 -11.42 8.09 7.02
CA GLN A 6 -10.47 8.56 8.04
C GLN A 6 -10.23 7.50 9.12
N GLN A 7 -9.85 6.29 8.71
CA GLN A 7 -9.61 5.12 9.55
C GLN A 7 -8.36 4.43 9.03
N LEU A 8 -7.43 4.11 9.92
CA LEU A 8 -6.27 3.29 9.58
C LEU A 8 -6.68 1.82 9.44
N ILE A 9 -6.00 1.08 8.56
CA ILE A 9 -6.23 -0.36 8.36
C ILE A 9 -5.91 -1.19 9.61
N ASN A 10 -5.04 -0.67 10.49
CA ASN A 10 -4.71 -1.25 11.78
C ASN A 10 -4.43 -0.14 12.81
N GLU A 11 -4.66 -0.45 14.09
CA GLU A 11 -4.32 0.46 15.19
C GLU A 11 -2.80 0.57 15.35
N ILE A 12 -2.32 1.80 15.61
CA ILE A 12 -0.92 2.07 15.95
C ILE A 12 -0.83 2.11 17.48
N ALA A 13 0.11 1.35 18.05
CA ALA A 13 0.37 1.38 19.48
C ALA A 13 0.94 2.75 19.90
N VAL A 14 0.55 3.22 21.08
CA VAL A 14 1.11 4.45 21.65
C VAL A 14 2.55 4.19 22.07
N ASP A 15 3.48 5.01 21.56
CA ASP A 15 4.90 4.93 21.85
C ASP A 15 5.52 6.34 21.93
N GLU A 16 6.82 6.42 22.22
CA GLU A 16 7.60 7.66 22.22
C GLU A 16 8.32 7.93 20.88
N PRO A 17 8.61 9.20 20.53
CA PRO A 17 9.31 9.50 19.29
C PRO A 17 10.75 8.94 19.25
N ASP A 18 11.04 8.12 18.23
CA ASP A 18 12.39 7.64 17.91
C ASP A 18 12.77 7.99 16.46
N PRO A 19 13.60 9.04 16.24
CA PRO A 19 14.05 9.43 14.90
C PRO A 19 14.85 8.36 14.16
N ALA A 20 15.56 7.48 14.86
CA ALA A 20 16.34 6.41 14.23
C ALA A 20 15.41 5.31 13.72
N ALA A 21 14.39 4.94 14.50
CA ALA A 21 13.34 4.02 14.08
C ALA A 21 12.54 4.58 12.89
N ALA A 22 12.12 5.84 12.97
CA ALA A 22 11.44 6.54 11.87
C ALA A 22 12.28 6.52 10.58
N ASN A 23 13.58 6.79 10.67
CA ASN A 23 14.48 6.72 9.51
C ASN A 23 14.64 5.28 8.97
N ALA A 24 14.60 4.26 9.83
CA ALA A 24 14.62 2.87 9.37
C ALA A 24 13.33 2.48 8.63
N LEU A 25 12.17 2.95 9.10
CA LEU A 25 10.86 2.72 8.48
C LEU A 25 10.73 3.37 7.09
N GLN A 26 11.54 4.39 6.77
CA GLN A 26 11.56 4.99 5.43
C GLN A 26 11.90 3.97 4.33
N GLU A 27 12.72 2.95 4.61
CA GLU A 27 12.98 1.87 3.63
C GLU A 27 11.72 1.03 3.37
N GLY A 28 10.94 0.76 4.42
CA GLY A 28 9.64 0.09 4.31
C GLY A 28 8.60 0.93 3.58
N LEU A 29 8.66 2.26 3.67
CA LEU A 29 7.74 3.15 2.95
C LEU A 29 8.15 3.35 1.48
N GLY A 30 9.37 3.86 1.26
CA GLY A 30 9.84 4.35 -0.04
C GLY A 30 11.10 3.69 -0.58
N GLY A 31 11.61 2.68 0.11
CA GLY A 31 12.75 1.90 -0.33
C GLY A 31 12.44 1.03 -1.54
N GLN A 32 13.46 0.30 -2.01
CA GLN A 32 13.35 -0.52 -3.22
C GLN A 32 12.29 -1.62 -3.09
N PHE A 33 12.00 -2.06 -1.88
CA PHE A 33 11.01 -3.10 -1.60
C PHE A 33 9.86 -2.60 -0.72
N GLY A 34 9.72 -1.28 -0.58
CA GLY A 34 8.72 -0.66 0.29
C GLY A 34 7.32 -0.57 -0.32
N GLU A 35 6.37 -0.10 0.49
CA GLU A 35 4.94 -0.12 0.17
C GLU A 35 4.55 0.80 -0.99
N MET A 36 5.28 1.90 -1.20
CA MET A 36 5.05 2.72 -2.40
C MET A 36 5.31 1.94 -3.69
N ARG A 37 6.29 1.02 -3.69
CA ARG A 37 6.56 0.17 -4.85
C ARG A 37 5.45 -0.85 -5.04
N THR A 38 5.05 -1.58 -4.00
CA THR A 38 4.01 -2.63 -4.09
C THR A 38 2.68 -2.02 -4.54
N MET A 39 2.26 -0.92 -3.91
CA MET A 39 1.08 -0.14 -4.28
C MET A 39 1.11 0.25 -5.75
N MET A 40 2.15 0.96 -6.20
CA MET A 40 2.24 1.41 -7.59
C MET A 40 2.29 0.21 -8.55
N GLN A 41 3.05 -0.82 -8.23
CA GLN A 41 3.18 -2.01 -9.07
C GLN A 41 1.82 -2.67 -9.35
N TYR A 42 1.04 -2.98 -8.32
CA TYR A 42 -0.23 -3.67 -8.49
C TYR A 42 -1.31 -2.77 -9.12
N LEU A 43 -1.36 -1.49 -8.75
CA LEU A 43 -2.28 -0.54 -9.37
C LEU A 43 -2.00 -0.39 -10.87
N PHE A 44 -0.74 -0.19 -11.28
CA PHE A 44 -0.39 -0.08 -12.70
C PHE A 44 -0.59 -1.39 -13.46
N GLN A 45 -0.32 -2.55 -12.85
CA GLN A 45 -0.62 -3.84 -13.47
C GLN A 45 -2.13 -4.03 -13.68
N SER A 46 -2.96 -3.65 -12.71
CA SER A 46 -4.42 -3.72 -12.82
C SER A 46 -4.97 -2.76 -13.89
N MET A 47 -4.48 -1.51 -13.93
CA MET A 47 -4.85 -0.52 -14.95
C MET A 47 -4.42 -0.93 -16.36
N ASN A 48 -3.25 -1.57 -16.48
CA ASN A 48 -2.70 -2.04 -17.76
C ASN A 48 -3.10 -3.47 -18.11
N PHE A 49 -4.00 -4.12 -17.36
CA PHE A 49 -4.39 -5.50 -17.59
C PHE A 49 -5.02 -5.69 -18.99
N ARG A 50 -4.70 -6.81 -19.67
CA ARG A 50 -5.16 -7.12 -21.04
C ARG A 50 -5.75 -8.54 -21.20
N GLY A 51 -6.07 -9.21 -20.10
CA GLY A 51 -6.67 -10.55 -20.16
C GLY A 51 -8.12 -10.56 -20.67
N ASP A 52 -8.57 -11.74 -21.05
CA ASP A 52 -9.95 -12.01 -21.49
C ASP A 52 -10.94 -12.10 -20.30
N ALA A 53 -12.20 -12.44 -20.59
CA ALA A 53 -13.23 -12.57 -19.56
C ALA A 53 -12.90 -13.66 -18.52
N ALA A 54 -12.27 -14.76 -18.92
CA ALA A 54 -11.84 -15.82 -18.02
C ALA A 54 -10.71 -15.35 -17.07
N SER A 55 -9.93 -14.35 -17.48
CA SER A 55 -8.82 -13.79 -16.73
C SER A 55 -9.25 -12.70 -15.73
N LYS A 56 -10.54 -12.34 -15.66
CA LYS A 56 -11.05 -11.30 -14.75
C LYS A 56 -10.61 -11.48 -13.28
N PRO A 57 -10.62 -12.69 -12.68
CA PRO A 57 -10.22 -12.86 -11.28
C PRO A 57 -8.80 -12.36 -10.97
N TYR A 58 -7.87 -12.46 -11.92
CA TYR A 58 -6.49 -11.97 -11.73
C TYR A 58 -6.41 -10.45 -11.73
N ARG A 59 -7.17 -9.78 -12.61
CA ARG A 59 -7.27 -8.32 -12.62
C ARG A 59 -7.88 -7.81 -11.31
N ASP A 60 -8.93 -8.49 -10.85
CA ASP A 60 -9.61 -8.13 -9.60
C ASP A 60 -8.67 -8.32 -8.40
N LEU A 61 -7.89 -9.41 -8.37
CA LEU A 61 -6.87 -9.63 -7.34
C LEU A 61 -5.83 -8.50 -7.31
N LEU A 62 -5.25 -8.17 -8.49
CA LEU A 62 -4.30 -7.06 -8.60
C LEU A 62 -4.90 -5.72 -8.15
N GLN A 63 -6.16 -5.47 -8.51
CA GLN A 63 -6.85 -4.25 -8.10
C GLN A 63 -7.11 -4.22 -6.60
N GLY A 64 -7.52 -5.35 -6.01
CA GLY A 64 -7.80 -5.50 -4.60
C GLY A 64 -6.54 -5.27 -3.76
N VAL A 65 -5.48 -6.03 -4.05
CA VAL A 65 -4.19 -5.90 -3.34
C VAL A 65 -3.62 -4.50 -3.53
N GLY A 66 -3.56 -3.97 -4.76
CA GLY A 66 -3.06 -2.61 -4.99
C GLY A 66 -3.84 -1.51 -4.27
N THR A 67 -5.13 -1.76 -3.96
CA THR A 67 -5.94 -0.82 -3.15
C THR A 67 -5.63 -0.97 -1.66
N GLU A 68 -5.40 -2.19 -1.16
CA GLU A 68 -4.95 -2.47 0.21
C GLU A 68 -3.61 -1.78 0.50
N GLU A 69 -2.65 -1.86 -0.44
CA GLU A 69 -1.33 -1.24 -0.28
C GLU A 69 -1.38 0.29 -0.12
N ILE A 70 -2.44 0.97 -0.60
CA ILE A 70 -2.65 2.41 -0.31
C ILE A 70 -2.76 2.62 1.21
N SER A 71 -3.43 1.70 1.90
CA SER A 71 -3.62 1.75 3.35
C SER A 71 -2.32 1.39 4.09
N HIS A 72 -1.47 0.55 3.52
CA HIS A 72 -0.14 0.27 4.09
C HIS A 72 0.79 1.49 3.99
N VAL A 73 0.77 2.19 2.85
CA VAL A 73 1.47 3.47 2.70
C VAL A 73 0.98 4.50 3.72
N GLU A 74 -0.34 4.62 3.92
CA GLU A 74 -0.93 5.50 4.94
C GLU A 74 -0.52 5.10 6.37
N LEU A 75 -0.55 3.80 6.69
CA LEU A 75 -0.19 3.27 8.00
C LEU A 75 1.28 3.54 8.34
N ILE A 76 2.21 3.19 7.44
CA ILE A 76 3.65 3.43 7.66
C ILE A 76 3.92 4.94 7.69
N GLY A 77 3.32 5.72 6.79
CA GLY A 77 3.47 7.17 6.76
C GLY A 77 2.93 7.86 8.03
N THR A 78 1.93 7.29 8.69
CA THR A 78 1.42 7.77 9.98
C THR A 78 2.26 7.29 11.17
N THR A 79 2.96 6.16 11.02
CA THR A 79 3.84 5.59 12.06
C THR A 79 5.17 6.34 12.18
N ILE A 80 5.68 6.87 11.07
CA ILE A 80 6.90 7.70 10.98
C ILE A 80 6.67 9.10 11.56
#